data_AF-A0A9W9NXK8-F1
#
_entry.id   AF-A0A9W9NXK8-F1
#
_cell.length_a   1.000
_cell.length_b   1.000
_cell.length_c   1.000
_cell.angle_alpha   90.00
_cell.angle_beta   90.00
_cell.angle_gamma   90.00
#
_symmetry.space_group_name_H-M   'P 1'
#
loop_
_entity.id
_entity.type
_entity.pdbx_description
1 polymer ?
#
loop_
_entity_poly.entity_id
_entity_poly.type
_entity_poly.pdbx_seq_one_letter_code
_entity_poly.pdbx_strand_id
1 'polypeptide(L)'
;MSCKRLKKKCDRREPECSLCQRHGRSCSYRIVTVPARRNLTSGESTDALPGTPYRSQQFDGFPAVYFADSTLFEQSLGQLPGRSSDVVAGIQDSAESLSDIKQYIEVYFRDIHPWTPFLSKRAILNQVLSPLGGNRVDHSLLLTAIKLIVSTPCDNARSAAYCKIKTAFLDAELKGIFTLRLLQAQVLVALYEMGHAIYPSAYLTVGCCAKFGIALGVNRAINPNSSARSNSIDSEEERRTWWAIILLDRLMNVGCPERAPVTEEPESTSALPIDDKLWDAGLTTMASLSCSNGTESNGSPTLSSLPTGAMGRFALTVQAAFLLGKVLRNFRAPTGATDGNSFHEEEANILDKAILALTQVSLQESRQRDMGLCSPATICHRY
;
A
#
# COMPACT_ATOMS: atom_id res chain seq x y z
N MET A 1 5.35 19.50 50.36
CA MET A 1 6.36 19.32 49.29
C MET A 1 7.78 19.77 49.68
N SER A 2 8.07 20.15 50.94
CA SER A 2 9.41 20.62 51.35
C SER A 2 10.51 19.55 51.25
N CYS A 3 10.27 18.33 51.75
CA CYS A 3 11.25 17.23 51.64
C CYS A 3 11.44 16.72 50.20
N LYS A 4 10.35 16.67 49.41
CA LYS A 4 10.38 16.26 47.99
C LYS A 4 11.18 17.25 47.14
N ARG A 5 11.01 18.56 47.37
CA ARG A 5 11.78 19.63 46.70
C ARG A 5 13.28 19.54 47.03
N LEU A 6 13.62 19.11 48.24
CA LEU A 6 15.01 18.96 48.70
C LEU A 6 15.60 17.57 48.42
N LYS A 7 14.85 16.67 47.77
CA LYS A 7 15.22 15.27 47.49
C LYS A 7 15.75 14.51 48.73
N LYS A 8 15.22 14.81 49.92
CA LYS A 8 15.56 14.13 51.18
C LYS A 8 14.45 13.16 51.59
N LYS A 9 14.83 12.03 52.23
CA LYS A 9 13.90 10.99 52.67
C LYS A 9 12.92 11.56 53.70
N CYS A 10 11.62 11.29 53.52
CA CYS A 10 10.53 11.76 54.38
C CYS A 10 9.84 10.57 55.04
N ASP A 11 9.69 10.62 56.36
CA ASP A 11 9.08 9.57 57.19
C ASP A 11 7.55 9.66 57.28
N ARG A 12 6.94 10.70 56.68
CA ARG A 12 5.48 10.86 56.47
C ARG A 12 4.60 10.77 57.74
N ARG A 13 5.13 11.10 58.91
CA ARG A 13 4.31 11.27 60.13
C ARG A 13 3.38 12.50 60.00
N GLU A 14 2.20 12.40 60.61
CA GLU A 14 1.19 13.48 60.68
C GLU A 14 1.14 14.04 62.12
N PRO A 15 0.99 15.36 62.32
CA PRO A 15 0.73 16.40 61.32
C PRO A 15 1.98 16.89 60.55
N GLU A 16 3.19 16.68 61.09
CA GLU A 16 4.46 17.06 60.43
C GLU A 16 5.47 15.90 60.44
N CYS A 17 6.25 15.73 59.36
CA CYS A 17 7.35 14.77 59.37
C CYS A 17 8.48 15.23 60.32
N SER A 18 9.20 14.26 60.88
CA SER A 18 10.28 14.52 61.85
C SER A 18 11.36 15.46 61.29
N LEU A 19 11.61 15.41 59.98
CA LEU A 19 12.58 16.27 59.30
C LEU A 19 12.11 17.74 59.20
N CYS A 20 10.84 17.98 58.88
CA CYS A 20 10.27 19.33 58.79
C CYS A 20 10.18 19.97 60.18
N GLN A 21 9.79 19.18 61.19
CA GLN A 21 9.71 19.64 62.58
C GLN A 21 11.10 20.05 63.11
N ARG A 22 12.12 19.21 62.91
CA ARG A 22 13.49 19.49 63.40
C ARG A 22 14.11 20.76 62.81
N HIS A 23 13.73 21.12 61.59
CA HIS A 23 14.26 22.30 60.90
C HIS A 23 13.31 23.50 60.94
N GLY A 24 12.21 23.43 61.70
CA GLY A 24 11.24 24.51 61.86
C GLY A 24 10.59 24.94 60.53
N ARG A 25 10.25 23.99 59.65
CA ARG A 25 9.68 24.29 58.32
C ARG A 25 8.27 23.72 58.21
N SER A 26 7.38 24.48 57.57
CA SER A 26 6.02 24.03 57.30
C SER A 26 5.98 22.74 56.46
N CYS A 27 5.39 21.70 57.06
CA CYS A 27 5.17 20.40 56.41
C CYS A 27 3.78 20.37 55.77
N SER A 28 3.70 20.00 54.49
CA SER A 28 2.42 19.91 53.78
C SER A 28 2.41 18.73 52.81
N TYR A 29 1.45 17.83 53.02
CA TYR A 29 1.13 16.69 52.17
C TYR A 29 -0.15 17.02 51.38
N ARG A 30 -0.04 17.84 50.34
CA ARG A 30 -1.20 18.07 49.45
C ARG A 30 -1.50 16.78 48.67
N ILE A 31 -2.71 16.26 48.83
CA ILE A 31 -3.34 15.32 47.90
C ILE A 31 -3.74 16.13 46.67
N VAL A 32 -3.24 15.76 45.50
CA VAL A 32 -3.68 16.36 44.23
C VAL A 32 -4.96 15.66 43.82
N THR A 33 -6.09 16.17 44.31
CA THR A 33 -7.42 15.89 43.75
C THR A 33 -7.74 16.98 42.74
N VAL A 34 -7.93 16.59 41.48
CA VAL A 34 -8.45 17.48 40.42
C VAL A 34 -9.84 17.98 40.89
N PRO A 35 -10.06 19.29 41.02
CA PRO A 35 -11.14 19.78 41.87
C PRO A 35 -12.51 19.65 41.19
N ALA A 36 -13.39 19.03 41.96
CA ALA A 36 -14.83 19.01 41.82
C ALA A 36 -15.48 20.34 42.28
N ARG A 37 -16.69 20.56 41.77
CA ARG A 37 -17.70 21.57 42.16
C ARG A 37 -17.96 21.68 43.67
N ARG A 38 -18.45 22.86 44.09
CA ARG A 38 -19.59 23.17 45.03
C ARG A 38 -19.46 24.62 45.54
N ASN A 39 -20.46 25.40 45.95
CA ASN A 39 -21.93 25.57 45.77
C ASN A 39 -22.31 26.83 46.62
N LEU A 40 -23.60 27.20 46.60
CA LEU A 40 -24.35 28.14 47.48
C LEU A 40 -24.43 29.58 46.93
N THR A 41 -25.60 30.22 46.75
CA THR A 41 -26.85 30.24 47.53
C THR A 41 -28.09 30.54 46.66
N SER A 42 -29.26 30.26 47.25
CA SER A 42 -30.65 30.51 46.81
C SER A 42 -30.94 31.84 46.10
N GLY A 43 -31.71 31.76 45.01
CA GLY A 43 -32.39 32.87 44.32
C GLY A 43 -33.24 32.32 43.17
N GLU A 44 -34.45 32.85 43.05
CA GLU A 44 -35.62 32.32 42.34
C GLU A 44 -35.53 32.20 40.79
N SER A 45 -36.33 31.25 40.29
CA SER A 45 -37.14 31.28 39.06
C SER A 45 -36.50 31.32 37.66
N THR A 46 -36.92 30.30 36.89
CA THR A 46 -37.21 30.28 35.44
C THR A 46 -36.13 30.77 34.49
N ASP A 47 -35.40 29.83 33.87
CA ASP A 47 -35.58 29.53 32.45
C ASP A 47 -34.63 28.41 32.02
N ALA A 48 -35.22 27.37 31.41
CA ALA A 48 -34.49 26.28 30.79
C ALA A 48 -33.93 26.75 29.44
N LEU A 49 -32.61 26.62 29.24
CA LEU A 49 -32.00 26.57 27.92
C LEU A 49 -31.18 25.27 27.79
N PRO A 50 -31.14 24.65 26.59
CA PRO A 50 -31.06 23.21 26.45
C PRO A 50 -29.62 22.71 26.51
N GLY A 51 -29.43 21.54 27.15
CA GLY A 51 -28.16 20.84 27.11
C GLY A 51 -27.74 20.53 25.67
N THR A 52 -26.58 21.04 25.26
CA THR A 52 -25.89 20.50 24.10
C THR A 52 -25.30 19.14 24.50
N PRO A 53 -25.76 18.02 23.91
CA PRO A 53 -25.10 16.75 24.11
C PRO A 53 -23.67 16.88 23.58
N TYR A 54 -22.72 16.28 24.30
CA TYR A 54 -21.37 16.02 23.79
C TYR A 54 -21.52 15.22 22.49
N ARG A 55 -21.55 15.95 21.38
CA ARG A 55 -21.66 15.39 20.04
C ARG A 55 -20.41 14.56 19.86
N SER A 56 -20.57 13.27 19.59
CA SER A 56 -19.56 12.48 18.90
C SER A 56 -19.11 13.31 17.70
N GLN A 57 -17.93 13.94 17.79
CA GLN A 57 -17.37 14.64 16.64
C GLN A 57 -17.12 13.56 15.61
N GLN A 58 -18.04 13.44 14.65
CA GLN A 58 -17.77 12.83 13.37
C GLN A 58 -16.57 13.58 12.82
N PHE A 59 -15.40 12.95 12.84
CA PHE A 59 -14.23 13.50 12.18
C PHE A 59 -14.50 13.41 10.68
N ASP A 60 -14.91 14.54 10.09
CA ASP A 60 -14.95 14.75 8.65
C ASP A 60 -13.50 14.90 8.15
N GLY A 61 -12.75 13.79 8.09
CA GLY A 61 -11.39 13.79 7.56
C GLY A 61 -10.52 12.62 8.03
N PHE A 62 -9.33 12.53 7.44
CA PHE A 62 -8.35 11.50 7.79
C PHE A 62 -7.79 11.71 9.21
N PRO A 63 -7.68 10.67 10.04
CA PRO A 63 -7.19 10.82 11.41
C PRO A 63 -5.68 11.13 11.41
N ALA A 64 -5.31 12.40 11.60
CA ALA A 64 -3.91 12.84 11.58
C ALA A 64 -2.98 12.07 12.54
N VAL A 65 -3.52 11.55 13.66
CA VAL A 65 -2.80 10.69 14.60
C VAL A 65 -2.21 9.45 13.94
N TYR A 66 -2.79 8.96 12.84
CA TYR A 66 -2.24 7.85 12.06
C TYR A 66 -0.80 8.10 11.60
N PHE A 67 -0.50 9.33 11.16
CA PHE A 67 0.83 9.72 10.73
C PHE A 67 1.67 10.32 11.86
N ALA A 68 1.03 11.00 12.81
CA ALA A 68 1.74 11.71 13.88
C ALA A 68 2.19 10.78 15.02
N ASP A 69 1.40 9.75 15.36
CA ASP A 69 1.69 8.80 16.43
C ASP A 69 1.02 7.43 16.16
N SER A 70 1.79 6.52 15.57
CA SER A 70 1.30 5.18 15.24
C SER A 70 0.88 4.38 16.48
N THR A 71 1.54 4.57 17.62
CA THR A 71 1.24 3.82 18.85
C THR A 71 -0.09 4.25 19.44
N LEU A 72 -0.36 5.55 19.46
CA LEU A 72 -1.63 6.09 19.89
C LEU A 72 -2.76 5.73 18.93
N PHE A 73 -2.50 5.73 17.62
CA PHE A 73 -3.47 5.28 16.62
C PHE A 73 -3.87 3.83 16.84
N GLU A 74 -2.90 2.93 17.00
CA GLU A 74 -3.13 1.50 17.26
C GLU A 74 -3.94 1.26 18.53
N GLN A 75 -3.68 2.04 19.59
CA GLN A 75 -4.39 1.94 20.86
C GLN A 75 -5.81 2.52 20.82
N SER A 76 -6.05 3.54 19.98
CA SER A 76 -7.30 4.32 20.00
C SER A 76 -8.29 3.89 18.91
N LEU A 77 -7.83 3.82 17.66
CA LEU A 77 -8.65 3.54 16.48
C LEU A 77 -8.38 2.14 15.93
N GLY A 78 -7.11 1.72 15.92
CA GLY A 78 -6.66 0.38 15.50
C GLY A 78 -6.80 0.08 14.00
N GLN A 79 -7.74 0.73 13.31
CA GLN A 79 -8.02 0.57 11.88
C GLN A 79 -8.42 1.91 11.27
N LEU A 80 -8.03 2.12 10.01
CA LEU A 80 -8.44 3.31 9.28
C LEU A 80 -9.95 3.29 9.04
N PRO A 81 -10.64 4.44 9.14
CA PRO A 81 -12.07 4.51 8.83
C PRO A 81 -12.33 4.05 7.39
N GLY A 82 -12.99 2.91 7.21
CA GLY A 82 -13.30 2.36 5.90
C GLY A 82 -14.38 3.11 5.10
N ARG A 83 -14.79 4.32 5.54
CA ARG A 83 -15.83 5.12 4.90
C ARG A 83 -15.22 6.13 3.94
N SER A 84 -15.27 5.84 2.64
CA SER A 84 -15.25 6.89 1.63
C SER A 84 -16.52 7.73 1.77
N SER A 85 -16.38 9.05 1.91
CA SER A 85 -17.51 9.99 1.91
C SER A 85 -18.32 9.87 0.61
N ASP A 86 -19.61 10.26 0.66
CA ASP A 86 -20.50 10.23 -0.49
C ASP A 86 -20.06 11.22 -1.59
N VAL A 87 -20.02 10.70 -2.82
CA VAL A 87 -20.00 11.34 -4.15
C VAL A 87 -19.01 12.50 -4.37
N VAL A 88 -18.01 12.28 -5.23
CA VAL A 88 -17.31 13.37 -5.94
C VAL A 88 -18.27 13.96 -6.97
N ALA A 89 -18.77 15.16 -6.72
CA ALA A 89 -19.44 15.95 -7.75
C ALA A 89 -18.44 16.23 -8.89
N GLY A 90 -18.61 15.57 -10.04
CA GLY A 90 -17.79 15.82 -11.22
C GLY A 90 -17.36 14.61 -12.06
N ILE A 91 -17.51 13.37 -11.57
CA ILE A 91 -17.22 12.17 -12.37
C ILE A 91 -18.43 11.71 -13.22
N GLN A 92 -19.64 12.19 -12.90
CA GLN A 92 -20.90 11.84 -13.59
C GLN A 92 -21.18 12.68 -14.84
N ASP A 93 -20.19 12.90 -15.71
CA ASP A 93 -20.41 13.71 -16.93
C ASP A 93 -20.99 12.89 -18.10
N SER A 94 -21.32 11.62 -17.86
CA SER A 94 -22.16 10.77 -18.70
C SER A 94 -22.62 9.62 -17.82
N ALA A 95 -23.92 9.35 -17.73
CA ALA A 95 -24.42 8.15 -17.05
C ALA A 95 -24.02 6.92 -17.86
N GLU A 96 -22.82 6.41 -17.64
CA GLU A 96 -22.36 5.17 -18.27
C GLU A 96 -23.26 4.02 -17.83
N SER A 97 -23.67 3.19 -18.79
CA SER A 97 -24.48 2.03 -18.47
C SER A 97 -23.62 0.98 -17.75
N LEU A 98 -24.25 0.16 -16.92
CA LEU A 98 -23.57 -0.98 -16.29
C LEU A 98 -22.97 -1.93 -17.35
N SER A 99 -23.57 -1.98 -18.54
CA SER A 99 -23.06 -2.79 -19.66
C SER A 99 -21.71 -2.27 -20.15
N ASP A 100 -21.58 -0.96 -20.33
CA ASP A 100 -20.33 -0.33 -20.77
C ASP A 100 -19.22 -0.56 -19.74
N ILE A 101 -19.53 -0.38 -18.45
CA ILE A 101 -18.60 -0.63 -17.35
C ILE A 101 -18.09 -2.07 -17.37
N LYS A 102 -18.99 -3.06 -17.55
CA LYS A 102 -18.62 -4.47 -17.64
C LYS A 102 -17.73 -4.74 -18.85
N GLN A 103 -18.01 -4.12 -19.98
CA GLN A 103 -17.18 -4.26 -21.18
C GLN A 103 -15.76 -3.74 -20.95
N TYR A 104 -15.58 -2.57 -20.31
CA TYR A 104 -14.25 -2.07 -19.98
C TYR A 104 -13.49 -3.01 -19.03
N ILE A 105 -14.19 -3.58 -18.04
CA ILE A 105 -13.61 -4.56 -17.11
C ILE A 105 -13.17 -5.83 -17.85
N GLU A 106 -13.99 -6.34 -18.77
CA GLU A 106 -13.65 -7.50 -19.58
C GLU A 106 -12.39 -7.26 -20.43
N VAL A 107 -12.32 -6.09 -21.09
CA VAL A 107 -11.13 -5.67 -21.85
C VAL A 107 -9.90 -5.56 -20.95
N TYR A 108 -10.03 -4.99 -19.75
CA TYR A 108 -8.93 -4.92 -18.78
C TYR A 108 -8.40 -6.32 -18.42
N PHE A 109 -9.29 -7.25 -18.08
CA PHE A 109 -8.90 -8.61 -17.72
C PHE A 109 -8.31 -9.41 -18.89
N ARG A 110 -8.64 -9.02 -20.12
CA ARG A 110 -8.08 -9.62 -21.34
C ARG A 110 -6.71 -9.05 -21.69
N ASP A 111 -6.53 -7.73 -21.60
CA ASP A 111 -5.40 -7.05 -22.24
C ASP A 111 -4.35 -6.53 -21.23
N ILE A 112 -4.75 -6.13 -20.03
CA ILE A 112 -3.86 -5.53 -19.02
C ILE A 112 -3.51 -6.51 -17.90
N HIS A 113 -4.51 -7.23 -17.40
CA HIS A 113 -4.34 -8.18 -16.31
C HIS A 113 -3.30 -9.29 -16.58
N PRO A 114 -3.14 -9.85 -17.79
CA PRO A 114 -2.18 -10.94 -18.01
C PRO A 114 -0.72 -10.62 -17.68
N TRP A 115 -0.30 -9.35 -17.80
CA TRP A 115 1.08 -8.94 -17.52
C TRP A 115 1.23 -8.18 -16.19
N THR A 116 0.16 -7.57 -15.69
CA THR A 116 0.10 -6.95 -14.34
C THR A 116 -1.19 -7.33 -13.59
N PRO A 117 -1.31 -8.58 -13.09
CA PRO A 117 -2.53 -9.07 -12.43
C PRO A 117 -2.61 -8.64 -10.96
N PHE A 118 -2.83 -7.35 -10.69
CA PHE A 118 -2.94 -6.82 -9.32
C PHE A 118 -4.37 -6.54 -8.84
N LEU A 119 -5.37 -6.65 -9.73
CA LEU A 119 -6.79 -6.52 -9.38
C LEU A 119 -7.44 -7.90 -9.27
N SER A 120 -8.29 -8.09 -8.27
CA SER A 120 -9.09 -9.30 -8.15
C SER A 120 -10.37 -9.19 -8.96
N LYS A 121 -10.55 -10.06 -9.97
CA LYS A 121 -11.80 -10.15 -10.73
C LYS A 121 -13.01 -10.38 -9.83
N ARG A 122 -12.87 -11.29 -8.86
CA ARG A 122 -13.90 -11.60 -7.87
C ARG A 122 -14.23 -10.38 -7.01
N ALA A 123 -13.23 -9.63 -6.53
CA ALA A 123 -13.49 -8.45 -5.71
C ALA A 123 -14.15 -7.32 -6.50
N ILE A 124 -13.76 -7.11 -7.76
CA ILE A 124 -14.44 -6.14 -8.64
C ILE A 124 -15.91 -6.50 -8.81
N LEU A 125 -16.21 -7.76 -9.15
CA LEU A 125 -17.60 -8.18 -9.38
C LEU A 125 -18.45 -8.14 -8.10
N ASN A 126 -17.91 -8.57 -6.96
CA ASN A 126 -18.68 -8.77 -5.73
C ASN A 126 -18.69 -7.56 -4.79
N GLN A 127 -17.69 -6.69 -4.86
CA GLN A 127 -17.54 -5.54 -3.95
C GLN A 127 -17.69 -4.21 -4.70
N VAL A 128 -17.02 -4.06 -5.85
CA VAL A 128 -16.99 -2.78 -6.59
C VAL A 128 -18.29 -2.56 -7.37
N LEU A 129 -18.73 -3.57 -8.11
CA LEU A 129 -19.99 -3.54 -8.87
C LEU A 129 -21.22 -3.93 -8.05
N SER A 130 -21.07 -4.13 -6.74
CA SER A 130 -22.18 -4.56 -5.88
C SER A 130 -23.30 -3.50 -5.87
N PRO A 131 -24.54 -3.84 -6.26
CA PRO A 131 -25.66 -2.90 -6.21
C PRO A 131 -25.96 -2.40 -4.79
N LEU A 132 -25.56 -3.16 -3.77
CA LEU A 132 -25.76 -2.86 -2.36
C LEU A 132 -24.64 -1.98 -1.77
N GLY A 133 -23.55 -1.77 -2.50
CA GLY A 133 -22.30 -1.15 -2.00
C GLY A 133 -22.30 0.38 -1.93
N GLY A 134 -23.34 1.04 -2.43
CA GLY A 134 -23.39 2.51 -2.55
C GLY A 134 -22.39 3.07 -3.56
N ASN A 135 -22.48 4.37 -3.84
CA ASN A 135 -21.58 5.05 -4.79
C ASN A 135 -20.32 5.55 -4.08
N ARG A 136 -19.40 4.63 -3.80
CA ARG A 136 -18.13 4.96 -3.17
C ARG A 136 -17.17 5.63 -4.15
N VAL A 137 -16.52 6.71 -3.70
CA VAL A 137 -15.59 7.50 -4.53
C VAL A 137 -14.41 6.68 -5.03
N ASP A 138 -13.82 5.86 -4.17
CA ASP A 138 -12.68 5.01 -4.52
C ASP A 138 -13.04 3.91 -5.53
N HIS A 139 -14.25 3.37 -5.46
CA HIS A 139 -14.79 2.44 -6.47
C HIS A 139 -14.99 3.14 -7.81
N SER A 140 -15.61 4.32 -7.81
CA SER A 140 -15.86 5.09 -9.03
C SER A 140 -14.56 5.55 -9.71
N LEU A 141 -13.55 5.95 -8.93
CA LEU A 141 -12.22 6.26 -9.43
C LEU A 141 -11.51 5.04 -10.00
N LEU A 142 -11.61 3.87 -9.36
CA LEU A 142 -11.07 2.63 -9.89
C LEU A 142 -11.71 2.25 -11.23
N LEU A 143 -13.04 2.30 -11.35
CA LEU A 143 -13.75 2.02 -12.60
C LEU A 143 -13.39 3.02 -13.70
N THR A 144 -13.25 4.31 -13.35
CA THR A 144 -12.82 5.35 -14.29
C THR A 144 -11.38 5.12 -14.76
N ALA A 145 -10.49 4.68 -13.86
CA ALA A 145 -9.10 4.35 -14.21
C ALA A 145 -9.02 3.10 -15.09
N ILE A 146 -9.85 2.08 -14.84
CA ILE A 146 -10.01 0.90 -15.71
C ILE A 146 -10.45 1.34 -17.10
N LYS A 147 -11.50 2.17 -17.19
CA LYS A 147 -11.94 2.73 -18.48
C LYS A 147 -10.80 3.47 -19.18
N LEU A 148 -10.08 4.33 -18.46
CA LEU A 148 -9.00 5.14 -19.02
C LEU A 148 -7.89 4.27 -19.64
N ILE A 149 -7.42 3.25 -18.92
CA ILE A 149 -6.29 2.41 -19.39
C ILE A 149 -6.67 1.55 -20.60
N VAL A 150 -7.94 1.12 -20.71
CA VAL A 150 -8.40 0.30 -21.84
C VAL A 150 -8.90 1.13 -23.03
N SER A 151 -9.09 2.44 -22.84
CA SER A 151 -9.55 3.33 -23.91
C SER A 151 -8.37 3.90 -24.68
N THR A 152 -8.44 3.84 -26.01
CA THR A 152 -7.47 4.54 -26.85
C THR A 152 -7.89 6.01 -26.98
N PRO A 153 -7.05 6.99 -26.58
CA PRO A 153 -7.37 8.40 -26.80
C PRO A 153 -7.41 8.71 -28.30
N CYS A 154 -8.43 9.45 -28.76
CA CYS A 154 -8.58 9.74 -30.19
C CYS A 154 -7.44 10.58 -30.76
N ASP A 155 -6.97 11.59 -30.00
CA ASP A 155 -5.94 12.53 -30.46
C ASP A 155 -4.76 12.63 -29.48
N ASN A 156 -5.04 13.10 -28.25
CA ASN A 156 -4.03 13.38 -27.24
C ASN A 156 -4.25 12.52 -26.00
N ALA A 157 -3.19 11.82 -25.55
CA ALA A 157 -3.21 11.06 -24.32
C ALA A 157 -3.40 11.92 -23.06
N ARG A 158 -3.07 13.21 -23.10
CA ARG A 158 -3.52 14.20 -22.10
C ARG A 158 -4.97 14.62 -22.36
N SER A 159 -5.85 13.62 -22.50
CA SER A 159 -7.26 13.81 -22.82
C SER A 159 -8.01 14.51 -21.67
N ALA A 160 -9.20 15.04 -21.96
CA ALA A 160 -10.08 15.58 -20.93
C ALA A 160 -10.41 14.53 -19.84
N ALA A 161 -10.54 13.25 -20.21
CA ALA A 161 -10.78 12.15 -19.27
C ALA A 161 -9.59 11.95 -18.32
N TYR A 162 -8.36 11.98 -18.84
CA TYR A 162 -7.14 11.94 -18.02
C TYR A 162 -7.04 13.16 -17.09
N CYS A 163 -7.29 14.38 -17.58
CA CYS A 163 -7.27 15.57 -16.71
C CYS A 163 -8.31 15.48 -15.59
N LYS A 164 -9.54 15.04 -15.92
CA LYS A 164 -10.62 14.83 -14.94
C LYS A 164 -10.23 13.81 -13.87
N ILE A 165 -9.61 12.69 -14.24
CA ILE A 165 -9.21 11.69 -13.23
C ILE A 165 -8.15 12.25 -12.29
N LYS A 166 -7.17 13.02 -12.79
CA LYS A 166 -6.14 13.66 -11.94
C LYS A 166 -6.76 14.64 -10.94
N THR A 167 -7.72 15.46 -11.38
CA THR A 167 -8.45 16.37 -10.47
C THR A 167 -9.25 15.60 -9.43
N ALA A 168 -9.89 14.50 -9.81
CA ALA A 168 -10.67 13.68 -8.89
C ALA A 168 -9.80 12.93 -7.86
N PHE A 169 -8.57 12.54 -8.21
CA PHE A 169 -7.59 12.04 -7.23
C PHE A 169 -7.21 13.10 -6.20
N LEU A 170 -6.96 14.34 -6.64
CA LEU A 170 -6.67 15.44 -5.72
C LEU A 170 -7.86 15.71 -4.77
N ASP A 171 -9.08 15.70 -5.28
CA ASP A 171 -10.28 15.86 -4.45
C ASP A 171 -10.44 14.70 -3.43
N ALA A 172 -10.18 13.46 -3.84
CA ALA A 172 -10.19 12.31 -2.95
C ALA A 172 -9.11 12.42 -1.85
N GLU A 173 -7.91 12.91 -2.19
CA GLU A 173 -6.82 13.18 -1.24
C GLU A 173 -7.21 14.27 -0.22
N LEU A 174 -7.78 15.38 -0.68
CA LEU A 174 -8.25 16.47 0.18
C LEU A 174 -9.36 16.03 1.14
N LYS A 175 -10.18 15.06 0.71
CA LYS A 175 -11.21 14.42 1.55
C LYS A 175 -10.65 13.35 2.49
N GLY A 176 -9.35 13.08 2.44
CA GLY A 176 -8.69 12.08 3.28
C GLY A 176 -9.07 10.64 2.92
N ILE A 177 -9.51 10.38 1.68
CA ILE A 177 -9.85 9.03 1.24
C ILE A 177 -8.57 8.23 1.08
N PHE A 178 -8.45 7.15 1.85
CA PHE A 178 -7.22 6.40 1.98
C PHE A 178 -7.53 4.90 1.97
N THR A 179 -7.66 4.32 0.78
CA THR A 179 -8.09 2.92 0.59
C THR A 179 -7.28 2.20 -0.47
N LEU A 180 -7.26 0.85 -0.40
CA LEU A 180 -6.60 0.01 -1.41
C LEU A 180 -7.14 0.27 -2.82
N ARG A 181 -8.45 0.49 -2.97
CA ARG A 181 -9.10 0.74 -4.27
C ARG A 181 -8.60 2.04 -4.90
N LEU A 182 -8.41 3.09 -4.10
CA LEU A 182 -7.85 4.35 -4.58
C LEU A 182 -6.38 4.19 -5.00
N LEU A 183 -5.58 3.46 -4.22
CA LEU A 183 -4.19 3.12 -4.58
C LEU A 183 -4.14 2.35 -5.91
N GLN A 184 -4.96 1.31 -6.05
CA GLN A 184 -5.05 0.51 -7.26
C GLN A 184 -5.45 1.33 -8.49
N ALA A 185 -6.40 2.26 -8.32
CA ALA A 185 -6.78 3.20 -9.36
C ALA A 185 -5.59 4.08 -9.78
N GLN A 186 -4.78 4.53 -8.82
CA GLN A 186 -3.60 5.36 -9.09
C GLN A 186 -2.49 4.57 -9.80
N VAL A 187 -2.33 3.26 -9.49
CA VAL A 187 -1.44 2.36 -10.23
C VAL A 187 -1.87 2.26 -11.70
N LEU A 188 -3.17 2.14 -12.00
CA LEU A 188 -3.66 2.14 -13.39
C LEU A 188 -3.38 3.47 -14.11
N VAL A 189 -3.50 4.61 -13.41
CA VAL A 189 -3.13 5.91 -13.98
C VAL A 189 -1.63 5.99 -14.25
N ALA A 190 -0.78 5.48 -13.36
CA ALA A 190 0.66 5.40 -13.60
C ALA A 190 0.99 4.56 -14.85
N LEU A 191 0.29 3.43 -15.04
CA LEU A 191 0.40 2.62 -16.25
C LEU A 191 -0.01 3.40 -17.50
N TYR A 192 -1.11 4.14 -17.44
CA TYR A 192 -1.58 4.97 -18.56
C TYR A 192 -0.55 6.04 -18.91
N GLU A 193 -0.06 6.78 -17.91
CA GLU A 193 0.95 7.82 -18.09
C GLU A 193 2.24 7.25 -18.68
N MET A 194 2.69 6.09 -18.20
CA MET A 194 3.88 5.40 -18.72
C MET A 194 3.67 4.92 -20.16
N GLY A 195 2.56 4.23 -20.45
CA GLY A 195 2.25 3.69 -21.77
C GLY A 195 2.07 4.75 -22.86
N HIS A 196 1.67 5.96 -22.47
CA HIS A 196 1.54 7.11 -23.37
C HIS A 196 2.70 8.11 -23.28
N ALA A 197 3.80 7.75 -22.62
CA ALA A 197 4.99 8.61 -22.45
C ALA A 197 4.68 10.00 -21.87
N ILE A 198 3.73 10.09 -20.93
CA ILE A 198 3.37 11.31 -20.19
C ILE A 198 4.35 11.51 -19.03
N TYR A 199 5.62 11.71 -19.36
CA TYR A 199 6.63 12.17 -18.41
C TYR A 199 6.54 13.70 -18.25
N PRO A 200 6.78 14.28 -17.05
CA PRO A 200 7.24 13.67 -15.80
C PRO A 200 6.14 13.04 -14.93
N SER A 201 4.86 13.12 -15.34
CA SER A 201 3.73 12.66 -14.52
C SER A 201 3.85 11.20 -14.10
N ALA A 202 4.18 10.29 -15.03
CA ALA A 202 4.36 8.87 -14.74
C ALA A 202 5.33 8.62 -13.57
N TYR A 203 6.49 9.28 -13.60
CA TYR A 203 7.52 9.16 -12.57
C TYR A 203 7.02 9.60 -11.19
N LEU A 204 6.34 10.76 -11.12
CA LEU A 204 5.79 11.27 -9.87
C LEU A 204 4.62 10.41 -9.36
N THR A 205 3.74 9.95 -10.24
CA THR A 205 2.60 9.10 -9.88
C THR A 205 3.08 7.77 -9.30
N VAL A 206 4.11 7.14 -9.87
CA VAL A 206 4.73 5.93 -9.29
C VAL A 206 5.30 6.20 -7.90
N GLY A 207 6.00 7.32 -7.70
CA GLY A 207 6.50 7.73 -6.39
C GLY A 207 5.37 7.94 -5.36
N CYS A 208 4.26 8.55 -5.78
CA CYS A 208 3.05 8.68 -4.96
C CYS A 208 2.46 7.31 -4.61
N CYS A 209 2.32 6.39 -5.56
CA CYS A 209 1.84 5.03 -5.32
C CYS A 209 2.71 4.31 -4.28
N ALA A 210 4.04 4.46 -4.33
CA ALA A 210 4.95 3.88 -3.35
C ALA A 210 4.69 4.43 -1.93
N LYS A 211 4.61 5.76 -1.78
CA LYS A 211 4.33 6.38 -0.47
C LYS A 211 2.94 6.04 0.04
N PHE A 212 1.93 6.04 -0.82
CA PHE A 212 0.56 5.66 -0.50
C PHE A 212 0.51 4.19 -0.05
N GLY A 213 1.12 3.26 -0.79
CA GLY A 213 1.18 1.84 -0.44
C GLY A 213 1.88 1.55 0.89
N ILE A 214 3.00 2.24 1.16
CA ILE A 214 3.69 2.15 2.46
C ILE A 214 2.79 2.68 3.58
N ALA A 215 2.19 3.85 3.37
CA ALA A 215 1.32 4.46 4.35
C ALA A 215 0.05 3.64 4.58
N LEU A 216 -0.48 2.89 3.61
CA LEU A 216 -1.57 1.92 3.83
C LEU A 216 -1.12 0.61 4.49
N GLY A 217 0.18 0.33 4.54
CA GLY A 217 0.74 -0.93 5.00
C GLY A 217 0.68 -2.06 3.95
N VAL A 218 0.36 -1.76 2.70
CA VAL A 218 0.32 -2.73 1.58
C VAL A 218 1.70 -3.34 1.34
N ASN A 219 2.77 -2.57 1.57
CA ASN A 219 4.15 -3.05 1.51
C ASN A 219 4.45 -4.21 2.46
N ARG A 220 3.70 -4.34 3.57
CA ARG A 220 3.88 -5.43 4.54
C ARG A 220 3.32 -6.75 4.02
N ALA A 221 2.54 -6.74 2.93
CA ALA A 221 1.94 -7.94 2.37
C ALA A 221 3.00 -8.93 1.86
N ILE A 222 4.15 -8.46 1.38
CA ILE A 222 5.25 -9.32 0.91
C ILE A 222 6.08 -9.94 2.03
N ASN A 223 5.94 -9.49 3.28
CA ASN A 223 6.69 -10.02 4.41
C ASN A 223 6.07 -11.33 4.91
N PRO A 224 6.79 -12.47 4.89
CA PRO A 224 6.23 -13.77 5.30
C PRO A 224 5.86 -13.83 6.78
N ASN A 225 6.55 -13.04 7.62
CA ASN A 225 6.34 -12.98 9.08
C ASN A 225 5.22 -12.01 9.49
N SER A 226 4.52 -11.42 8.54
CA SER A 226 3.37 -10.54 8.76
C SER A 226 2.16 -11.37 9.25
N SER A 227 2.13 -11.64 10.56
CA SER A 227 1.14 -12.50 11.24
C SER A 227 -0.31 -12.02 11.11
N ALA A 228 -0.54 -10.76 10.71
CA ALA A 228 -1.88 -10.19 10.60
C ALA A 228 -2.58 -10.47 9.26
N ARG A 229 -1.89 -11.02 8.24
CA ARG A 229 -2.43 -11.06 6.86
C ARG A 229 -2.14 -12.34 6.09
N SER A 230 -1.52 -13.36 6.67
CA SER A 230 -1.23 -14.59 5.91
C SER A 230 -2.53 -15.31 5.56
N ASN A 231 -2.83 -15.44 4.26
CA ASN A 231 -3.76 -16.42 3.65
C ASN A 231 -5.18 -15.97 3.24
N SER A 232 -5.49 -14.67 3.22
CA SER A 232 -6.73 -14.15 2.58
C SER A 232 -6.50 -13.75 1.12
N ILE A 233 -7.54 -13.86 0.29
CA ILE A 233 -7.58 -13.28 -1.07
C ILE A 233 -7.27 -11.77 -1.03
N ASP A 234 -7.69 -11.08 0.03
CA ASP A 234 -7.43 -9.64 0.19
C ASP A 234 -5.94 -9.36 0.41
N SER A 235 -5.24 -10.25 1.14
CA SER A 235 -3.79 -10.15 1.34
C SER A 235 -3.00 -10.44 0.07
N GLU A 236 -3.50 -11.36 -0.75
CA GLU A 236 -2.90 -11.61 -2.07
C GLU A 236 -3.12 -10.43 -3.03
N GLU A 237 -4.29 -9.78 -2.98
CA GLU A 237 -4.57 -8.58 -3.75
C GLU A 237 -3.60 -7.44 -3.39
N GLU A 238 -3.34 -7.25 -2.10
CA GLU A 238 -2.36 -6.28 -1.59
C GLU A 238 -0.94 -6.63 -2.00
N ARG A 239 -0.55 -7.91 -1.86
CA ARG A 239 0.76 -8.41 -2.28
C ARG A 239 1.00 -8.10 -3.76
N ARG A 240 0.03 -8.41 -4.62
CA ARG A 240 0.11 -8.18 -6.05
C ARG A 240 0.13 -6.70 -6.39
N THR A 241 -0.64 -5.89 -5.67
CA THR A 241 -0.63 -4.41 -5.80
C THR A 241 0.75 -3.84 -5.44
N TRP A 242 1.36 -4.30 -4.35
CA TRP A 242 2.71 -3.88 -3.97
C TRP A 242 3.77 -4.29 -4.98
N TRP A 243 3.71 -5.53 -5.47
CA TRP A 243 4.61 -6.01 -6.50
C TRP A 243 4.47 -5.25 -7.81
N ALA A 244 3.25 -4.85 -8.19
CA ALA A 244 3.04 -3.98 -9.35
C ALA A 244 3.71 -2.62 -9.15
N ILE A 245 3.62 -2.01 -7.96
CA ILE A 245 4.29 -0.74 -7.66
C ILE A 245 5.82 -0.87 -7.77
N ILE A 246 6.41 -1.94 -7.20
CA ILE A 246 7.86 -2.20 -7.32
C ILE A 246 8.26 -2.37 -8.79
N LEU A 247 7.50 -3.16 -9.56
CA LEU A 247 7.75 -3.36 -10.99
C LEU A 247 7.79 -2.02 -11.74
N LEU A 248 6.81 -1.14 -11.52
CA LEU A 248 6.78 0.17 -12.17
C LEU A 248 7.93 1.07 -11.73
N ASP A 249 8.26 1.09 -10.43
CA ASP A 249 9.39 1.86 -9.93
C ASP A 249 10.72 1.41 -10.55
N ARG A 250 10.93 0.09 -10.73
CA ARG A 250 12.12 -0.42 -11.43
C ARG A 250 12.12 -0.06 -12.92
N LEU A 251 10.99 -0.21 -13.60
CA LEU A 251 10.87 0.16 -15.02
C LEU A 251 11.14 1.66 -15.26
N MET A 252 10.72 2.53 -14.36
CA MET A 252 10.95 3.98 -14.45
C MET A 252 12.41 4.40 -14.38
N ASN A 253 13.27 3.55 -13.84
CA ASN A 253 14.69 3.85 -13.67
C ASN A 253 15.59 3.18 -14.73
N VAL A 254 15.05 2.36 -15.64
CA VAL A 254 15.82 1.69 -16.70
C VAL A 254 16.57 2.70 -17.59
N GLY A 255 15.89 3.78 -17.99
CA GLY A 255 16.47 4.79 -18.89
C GLY A 255 17.41 5.80 -18.22
N CYS A 256 17.52 5.78 -16.89
CA CYS A 256 18.39 6.68 -16.13
C CYS A 256 18.79 5.99 -14.82
N PRO A 257 19.73 5.02 -14.88
CA PRO A 257 20.07 4.17 -13.75
C PRO A 257 20.69 4.95 -12.58
N GLU A 258 21.14 6.20 -12.77
CA GLU A 258 21.64 7.07 -11.71
C GLU A 258 20.54 7.45 -10.70
N ARG A 259 19.27 7.41 -11.11
CA ARG A 259 18.13 7.69 -10.22
C ARG A 259 17.86 6.48 -9.33
N ALA A 260 17.79 6.71 -8.02
CA ALA A 260 17.41 5.68 -7.07
C ALA A 260 15.90 5.37 -7.18
N PRO A 261 15.48 4.09 -7.09
CA PRO A 261 14.09 3.74 -7.03
C PRO A 261 13.50 4.24 -5.70
N VAL A 262 12.22 4.55 -5.70
CA VAL A 262 11.53 5.06 -4.51
C VAL A 262 11.26 3.94 -3.51
N THR A 263 11.06 2.71 -3.97
CA THR A 263 10.84 1.56 -3.09
C THR A 263 12.16 0.96 -2.64
N GLU A 264 12.22 0.57 -1.37
CA GLU A 264 13.32 -0.24 -0.83
C GLU A 264 13.50 -1.54 -1.60
N GLU A 265 14.70 -2.10 -1.53
CA GLU A 265 15.00 -3.38 -2.16
C GLU A 265 14.35 -4.51 -1.36
N PRO A 266 13.49 -5.35 -1.97
CA PRO A 266 12.84 -6.44 -1.27
C PRO A 266 13.84 -7.46 -0.70
N GLU A 267 13.49 -8.07 0.44
CA GLU A 267 14.30 -9.15 1.02
C GLU A 267 14.18 -10.45 0.22
N SER A 268 15.23 -11.28 0.23
CA SER A 268 15.22 -12.59 -0.42
C SER A 268 14.12 -13.55 0.09
N THR A 269 13.65 -13.32 1.32
CA THR A 269 12.55 -14.03 2.00
C THR A 269 11.17 -13.50 1.63
N SER A 270 11.08 -12.39 0.88
CA SER A 270 9.81 -11.79 0.49
C SER A 270 8.99 -12.78 -0.32
N ALA A 271 7.72 -12.92 0.05
CA ALA A 271 6.80 -13.88 -0.54
C ALA A 271 6.34 -13.42 -1.92
N LEU A 272 6.44 -14.34 -2.88
CA LEU A 272 5.99 -14.15 -4.26
C LEU A 272 4.46 -14.25 -4.36
N PRO A 273 3.86 -13.67 -5.42
CA PRO A 273 2.48 -13.94 -5.78
C PRO A 273 2.21 -15.44 -5.98
N ILE A 274 1.00 -15.89 -5.70
CA ILE A 274 0.56 -17.26 -6.04
C ILE A 274 0.43 -17.45 -7.55
N ASP A 275 0.25 -18.68 -8.03
CA ASP A 275 0.01 -18.93 -9.46
C ASP A 275 -1.24 -18.17 -9.97
N ASP A 276 -1.11 -17.58 -11.17
CA ASP A 276 -2.15 -16.69 -11.73
C ASP A 276 -3.47 -17.42 -12.00
N LYS A 277 -3.44 -18.72 -12.33
CA LYS A 277 -4.69 -19.48 -12.53
C LYS A 277 -5.44 -19.66 -11.21
N LEU A 278 -4.72 -19.88 -10.12
CA LEU A 278 -5.31 -19.97 -8.78
C LEU A 278 -5.89 -18.62 -8.35
N TRP A 279 -5.15 -17.54 -8.61
CA TRP A 279 -5.60 -16.18 -8.38
C TRP A 279 -6.90 -15.86 -9.13
N ASP A 280 -6.94 -16.17 -10.43
CA ASP A 280 -8.09 -15.90 -11.30
C ASP A 280 -9.31 -16.76 -10.95
N ALA A 281 -9.08 -17.98 -10.46
CA ALA A 281 -10.12 -18.84 -9.89
C ALA A 281 -10.63 -18.36 -8.51
N GLY A 282 -9.96 -17.38 -7.89
CA GLY A 282 -10.28 -16.88 -6.56
C GLY A 282 -9.91 -17.87 -5.44
N LEU A 283 -8.92 -18.73 -5.66
CA LEU A 283 -8.41 -19.71 -4.70
C LEU A 283 -7.20 -19.15 -3.93
N THR A 284 -7.02 -19.58 -2.67
CA THR A 284 -5.85 -19.22 -1.85
C THR A 284 -4.87 -20.39 -1.68
N THR A 285 -3.67 -20.10 -1.19
CA THR A 285 -2.60 -21.08 -0.95
C THR A 285 -3.05 -22.28 -0.11
N MET A 286 -3.93 -22.11 0.89
CA MET A 286 -4.44 -23.23 1.69
C MET A 286 -5.38 -24.16 0.92
N ALA A 287 -6.22 -23.63 0.03
CA ALA A 287 -7.07 -24.45 -0.83
C ALA A 287 -6.23 -25.27 -1.84
N SER A 288 -5.01 -24.81 -2.12
CA SER A 288 -4.07 -25.44 -3.06
C SER A 288 -3.26 -26.56 -2.39
N LEU A 289 -2.86 -26.38 -1.12
CA LEU A 289 -2.15 -27.36 -0.30
C LEU A 289 -3.00 -28.62 0.01
N SER A 290 -4.33 -28.50 0.02
CA SER A 290 -5.24 -29.65 0.16
C SER A 290 -5.36 -30.53 -1.09
N CYS A 291 -4.80 -30.12 -2.23
CA CYS A 291 -4.93 -30.83 -3.50
C CYS A 291 -3.65 -31.56 -3.96
N SER A 292 -2.52 -31.40 -3.26
CA SER A 292 -1.25 -32.02 -3.63
C SER A 292 -0.85 -33.14 -2.67
N ASN A 293 -1.12 -34.39 -3.06
CA ASN A 293 -0.49 -35.57 -2.46
C ASN A 293 0.97 -35.67 -2.95
N GLY A 294 1.94 -35.27 -2.11
CA GLY A 294 3.34 -35.70 -2.26
C GLY A 294 4.40 -34.60 -2.21
N THR A 295 5.35 -34.81 -1.28
CA THR A 295 6.75 -34.33 -1.22
C THR A 295 7.04 -32.82 -1.08
N GLU A 296 7.18 -32.43 0.19
CA GLU A 296 8.25 -31.59 0.79
C GLU A 296 8.77 -30.34 0.04
N SER A 297 8.02 -29.24 0.16
CA SER A 297 8.49 -28.00 0.81
C SER A 297 7.27 -27.13 1.19
N ASN A 298 6.89 -27.13 2.47
CA ASN A 298 5.65 -26.58 3.04
C ASN A 298 5.56 -25.03 3.08
N GLY A 299 6.14 -24.31 2.11
CA GLY A 299 6.16 -22.84 2.10
C GLY A 299 5.68 -22.23 0.77
N SER A 300 4.98 -21.10 0.85
CA SER A 300 4.75 -20.24 -0.32
C SER A 300 6.10 -19.84 -0.93
N PRO A 301 6.23 -19.77 -2.27
CA PRO A 301 7.49 -19.41 -2.90
C PRO A 301 7.93 -17.99 -2.51
N THR A 302 9.23 -17.81 -2.36
CA THR A 302 9.88 -16.54 -2.01
C THR A 302 10.80 -16.07 -3.14
N LEU A 303 11.29 -14.83 -3.07
CA LEU A 303 12.24 -14.31 -4.06
C LEU A 303 13.50 -15.18 -4.26
N SER A 304 13.98 -15.84 -3.20
CA SER A 304 15.11 -16.77 -3.26
C SER A 304 14.80 -18.14 -3.88
N SER A 305 13.52 -18.45 -4.13
CA SER A 305 13.11 -19.71 -4.73
C SER A 305 13.57 -19.79 -6.19
N LEU A 306 14.07 -20.94 -6.63
CA LEU A 306 14.49 -21.11 -8.03
C LEU A 306 13.30 -20.91 -8.96
N PRO A 307 13.43 -20.14 -10.06
CA PRO A 307 12.38 -20.00 -11.05
C PRO A 307 11.98 -21.37 -11.60
N THR A 308 10.69 -21.69 -11.58
CA THR A 308 10.15 -22.94 -12.16
C THR A 308 8.91 -22.64 -13.00
N GLY A 309 8.58 -23.49 -13.97
CA GLY A 309 7.33 -23.37 -14.75
C GLY A 309 6.04 -23.62 -13.94
N ALA A 310 6.17 -24.00 -12.66
CA ALA A 310 5.06 -24.07 -11.72
C ALA A 310 4.75 -22.70 -11.08
N MET A 311 5.69 -21.75 -11.13
CA MET A 311 5.46 -20.37 -10.70
C MET A 311 4.63 -19.66 -11.77
N GLY A 312 3.59 -18.93 -11.35
CA GLY A 312 2.77 -18.14 -12.27
C GLY A 312 3.57 -17.02 -12.93
N ARG A 313 3.09 -16.52 -14.08
CA ARG A 313 3.75 -15.47 -14.88
C ARG A 313 4.11 -14.25 -14.05
N PHE A 314 3.19 -13.82 -13.18
CA PHE A 314 3.44 -12.62 -12.39
C PHE A 314 4.53 -12.83 -11.34
N ALA A 315 4.64 -14.02 -10.75
CA ALA A 315 5.74 -14.34 -9.85
C ALA A 315 7.11 -14.30 -10.56
N LEU A 316 7.18 -14.84 -11.79
CA LEU A 316 8.39 -14.76 -12.62
C LEU A 316 8.71 -13.31 -13.03
N THR A 317 7.69 -12.51 -13.35
CA THR A 317 7.84 -11.07 -13.67
C THR A 317 8.36 -10.29 -12.45
N VAL A 318 7.88 -10.62 -11.25
CA VAL A 318 8.37 -10.07 -9.98
C VAL A 318 9.84 -10.43 -9.75
N GLN A 319 10.23 -11.67 -10.01
CA GLN A 319 11.65 -12.06 -9.92
C GLN A 319 12.51 -11.27 -10.92
N ALA A 320 12.01 -11.02 -12.14
CA ALA A 320 12.70 -10.18 -13.11
C ALA A 320 12.86 -8.73 -12.60
N ALA A 321 11.80 -8.14 -12.03
CA ALA A 321 11.84 -6.81 -11.45
C ALA A 321 12.83 -6.71 -10.28
N PHE A 322 12.92 -7.75 -9.46
CA PHE A 322 13.90 -7.85 -8.38
C PHE A 322 15.34 -7.91 -8.91
N LEU A 323 15.62 -8.74 -9.92
CA LEU A 323 16.93 -8.78 -10.56
C LEU A 323 17.28 -7.43 -11.20
N LEU A 324 16.31 -6.76 -11.84
CA LEU A 324 16.49 -5.40 -12.36
C LEU A 324 16.85 -4.40 -11.25
N GLY A 325 16.22 -4.50 -10.08
CA GLY A 325 16.59 -3.71 -8.90
C GLY A 325 18.06 -3.87 -8.50
N LYS A 326 18.54 -5.12 -8.45
CA LYS A 326 19.95 -5.42 -8.19
C LYS A 326 20.89 -4.87 -9.27
N VAL A 327 20.52 -4.99 -10.54
CA VAL A 327 21.31 -4.44 -11.66
C VAL A 327 21.42 -2.91 -11.52
N LEU A 328 20.29 -2.22 -11.33
CA LEU A 328 20.28 -0.77 -11.14
C LEU A 328 21.10 -0.35 -9.92
N ARG A 329 21.08 -1.12 -8.83
CA ARG A 329 21.93 -0.87 -7.65
C ARG A 329 23.41 -1.05 -7.99
N ASN A 330 23.78 -2.12 -8.69
CA ASN A 330 25.16 -2.39 -9.08
C ASN A 330 25.71 -1.26 -9.96
N PHE A 331 24.90 -0.72 -10.88
CA PHE A 331 25.27 0.44 -11.71
C PHE A 331 25.55 1.73 -10.90
N ARG A 332 24.88 1.93 -9.76
CA ARG A 332 25.07 3.12 -8.93
C ARG A 332 26.22 3.01 -7.94
N ALA A 333 26.71 1.81 -7.67
CA ALA A 333 27.74 1.62 -6.66
C ALA A 333 29.05 2.30 -7.11
N PRO A 334 29.70 3.09 -6.22
CA PRO A 334 30.89 3.85 -6.60
C PRO A 334 32.07 2.93 -6.92
N THR A 335 32.58 3.01 -8.16
CA THR A 335 33.74 2.25 -8.71
C THR A 335 35.10 2.65 -8.13
N GLY A 336 35.15 3.18 -6.90
CA GLY A 336 36.29 3.94 -6.37
C GLY A 336 37.23 3.22 -5.42
N ALA A 337 36.94 1.99 -5.00
CA ALA A 337 37.86 1.20 -4.18
C ALA A 337 38.58 0.19 -5.08
N THR A 338 39.90 0.11 -4.98
CA THR A 338 40.76 -0.80 -5.76
C THR A 338 40.38 -2.29 -5.63
N ASP A 339 39.60 -2.66 -4.62
CA ASP A 339 39.03 -4.00 -4.41
C ASP A 339 37.53 -4.11 -4.77
N GLY A 340 36.85 -3.00 -5.06
CA GLY A 340 35.42 -2.94 -5.35
C GLY A 340 35.06 -3.35 -6.78
N ASN A 341 35.94 -3.10 -7.76
CA ASN A 341 35.67 -3.41 -9.16
C ASN A 341 35.49 -4.91 -9.42
N SER A 342 36.28 -5.77 -8.78
CA SER A 342 36.14 -7.23 -8.92
C SER A 342 34.85 -7.75 -8.31
N PHE A 343 34.43 -7.21 -7.16
CA PHE A 343 33.15 -7.54 -6.53
C PHE A 343 31.95 -7.14 -7.39
N HIS A 344 31.98 -5.95 -8.00
CA HIS A 344 30.93 -5.48 -8.92
C HIS A 344 30.85 -6.32 -10.19
N GLU A 345 32.00 -6.77 -10.70
CA GLU A 345 32.07 -7.66 -11.86
C GLU A 345 31.55 -9.07 -11.54
N GLU A 346 31.87 -9.60 -10.35
CA GLU A 346 31.31 -10.87 -9.88
C GLU A 346 29.80 -10.79 -9.67
N GLU A 347 29.30 -9.73 -9.01
CA GLU A 347 27.86 -9.49 -8.85
C GLU A 347 27.17 -9.36 -10.21
N ALA A 348 27.75 -8.63 -11.17
CA ALA A 348 27.22 -8.51 -12.52
C ALA A 348 27.14 -9.87 -13.23
N ASN A 349 28.19 -10.69 -13.13
CA ASN A 349 28.21 -12.04 -13.72
C ASN A 349 27.15 -12.97 -13.10
N ILE A 350 26.91 -12.87 -11.79
CA ILE A 350 25.85 -13.63 -11.10
C ILE A 350 24.47 -13.17 -11.59
N LEU A 351 24.27 -11.85 -11.70
CA LEU A 351 23.01 -11.28 -12.17
C LEU A 351 22.72 -11.68 -13.62
N ASP A 352 23.70 -11.63 -14.51
CA ASP A 352 23.56 -12.05 -15.91
C ASP A 352 23.12 -13.51 -16.02
N LYS A 353 23.80 -14.42 -15.30
CA LYS A 353 23.43 -15.84 -15.24
C LYS A 353 22.00 -16.04 -14.70
N ALA A 354 21.61 -15.30 -13.66
CA ALA A 354 20.27 -15.38 -13.09
C ALA A 354 19.19 -14.89 -14.07
N ILE A 355 19.45 -13.79 -14.79
CA ILE A 355 18.54 -13.25 -15.81
C ILE A 355 18.40 -14.22 -16.98
N LEU A 356 19.50 -14.83 -17.44
CA LEU A 356 19.48 -15.85 -18.49
C LEU A 356 18.66 -17.08 -18.08
N ALA A 357 18.88 -17.59 -16.86
CA ALA A 357 18.10 -18.71 -16.33
C ALA A 357 16.61 -18.40 -16.23
N LEU A 358 16.26 -17.21 -15.70
CA LEU A 358 14.88 -16.76 -15.60
C LEU A 358 14.23 -16.64 -16.99
N THR A 359 14.94 -16.08 -17.96
CA THR A 359 14.46 -15.94 -19.35
C THR A 359 14.15 -17.31 -19.96
N GLN A 360 15.03 -18.30 -19.76
CA GLN A 360 14.83 -19.65 -20.26
C GLN A 360 13.58 -20.31 -19.65
N VAL A 361 13.37 -20.15 -18.35
CA VAL A 361 12.18 -20.67 -17.64
C VAL A 361 10.90 -19.97 -18.11
N SER A 362 10.90 -18.64 -18.22
CA SER A 362 9.73 -17.88 -18.72
C SER A 362 9.35 -18.30 -20.13
N LEU A 363 10.32 -18.48 -21.04
CA LEU A 363 10.08 -18.96 -22.40
C LEU A 363 9.49 -20.37 -22.43
N GLN A 364 9.95 -21.26 -21.54
CA GLN A 364 9.39 -22.60 -21.42
C GLN A 364 7.96 -22.58 -20.89
N GLU A 365 7.67 -21.78 -19.86
CA GLU A 365 6.32 -21.64 -19.29
C GLU A 365 5.32 -21.13 -20.35
N SER A 366 5.73 -20.12 -21.13
CA SER A 366 4.94 -19.57 -22.23
C SER A 366 4.57 -20.60 -23.27
N ARG A 367 5.54 -21.42 -23.72
CA ARG A 367 5.30 -22.51 -24.68
C ARG A 367 4.36 -23.58 -24.11
N GLN A 368 4.49 -23.92 -22.84
CA GLN A 368 3.69 -24.97 -22.21
C GLN A 368 2.24 -24.57 -21.93
N ARG A 369 1.99 -23.27 -21.72
CA ARG A 369 0.68 -22.75 -21.31
C ARG A 369 -0.02 -21.90 -22.38
N ASP A 370 0.56 -21.81 -23.59
CA ASP A 370 0.07 -21.01 -24.73
C ASP A 370 -0.22 -19.55 -24.35
N MET A 371 0.72 -18.94 -23.63
CA MET A 371 0.58 -17.60 -23.08
C MET A 371 1.50 -16.63 -23.80
N GLY A 372 0.95 -15.53 -24.33
CA GLY A 372 1.73 -14.42 -24.85
C GLY A 372 2.61 -13.81 -23.75
N LEU A 373 3.93 -13.88 -23.91
CA LEU A 373 4.88 -13.15 -23.08
C LEU A 373 5.06 -11.74 -23.64
N CYS A 374 4.85 -10.72 -22.81
CA CYS A 374 5.76 -9.57 -22.87
C CYS A 374 7.07 -10.06 -22.26
N SER A 375 7.99 -10.52 -23.12
CA SER A 375 9.25 -11.11 -22.69
C SER A 375 10.01 -10.15 -21.76
N PRO A 376 10.69 -10.63 -20.69
CA PRO A 376 11.69 -9.85 -19.96
C PRO A 376 12.75 -9.22 -20.87
N ALA A 377 12.99 -9.80 -22.06
CA ALA A 377 13.87 -9.25 -23.09
C ALA A 377 13.39 -7.89 -23.66
N THR A 378 12.12 -7.53 -23.48
CA THR A 378 11.58 -6.22 -23.88
C THR A 378 11.94 -5.12 -22.88
N ILE A 379 12.38 -5.49 -21.67
CA ILE A 379 12.78 -4.57 -20.59
C ILE A 379 14.29 -4.22 -20.69
N CYS A 380 15.07 -5.01 -21.44
CA CYS A 380 16.46 -4.72 -21.72
C CYS A 380 16.57 -3.74 -22.90
N HIS A 381 16.63 -2.45 -22.61
CA HIS A 381 17.04 -1.45 -23.60
C HIS A 381 18.47 -1.75 -24.07
N ARG A 382 18.65 -2.05 -25.36
CA ARG A 382 19.97 -1.99 -26.00
C ARG A 382 20.37 -0.51 -26.08
N TYR A 383 21.52 -0.17 -25.49
CA TYR A 383 22.25 1.04 -25.83
C TYR A 383 23.00 0.84 -27.15
#